data_AF-A0A2J8AIS1-F1
#
_entry.id   AF-A0A2J8AIS1-F1
#
_cell.length_a   1.000
_cell.length_b   1.000
_cell.length_c   1.000
_cell.angle_alpha   90.00
_cell.angle_beta   90.00
_cell.angle_gamma   90.00
#
_symmetry.space_group_name_H-M   'P 1'
#
loop_
_entity.id
_entity.type
_entity.pdbx_description
1 polymer ?
#
loop_
_entity_poly.entity_id
_entity_poly.type
_entity_poly.pdbx_seq_one_letter_code
_entity_poly.pdbx_strand_id
1 'polypeptide(L)'
;MQRPLVGVGVLIFRGTRILVGRRKGSHGAGTFALPARSDEGAAKAAAAGSKKGLYGEPEPRLMEPEKCEGWQWAPWGAIPEPVFLPLKHLLQSPYRPL
;
A
#
# COMPACT_ATOMS: atom_id res chain seq x y z
N MET A 1 15.93 -9.85 -25.59
CA MET A 1 16.31 -9.29 -24.27
C MET A 1 15.05 -8.78 -23.58
N GLN A 2 14.82 -9.18 -22.32
CA GLN A 2 13.70 -8.67 -21.52
C GLN A 2 14.13 -7.34 -20.88
N ARG A 3 13.32 -6.30 -21.01
CA ARG A 3 13.61 -4.98 -20.43
C ARG A 3 13.18 -4.96 -18.94
N PRO A 4 13.93 -4.30 -18.05
CA PRO A 4 13.49 -4.12 -16.67
C PRO A 4 12.20 -3.30 -16.64
N LEU A 5 11.27 -3.69 -15.77
CA LEU A 5 10.04 -2.96 -15.50
C LEU A 5 10.22 -2.10 -14.26
N VAL A 6 9.66 -0.89 -14.29
CA VAL A 6 9.68 0.05 -13.15
C VAL A 6 8.32 0.00 -12.46
N GLY A 7 8.35 -0.09 -11.13
CA GLY A 7 7.16 0.01 -10.29
C GLY A 7 7.31 1.16 -9.29
N VAL A 8 6.24 1.91 -9.07
CA VAL A 8 6.18 3.00 -8.09
C VAL A 8 5.28 2.57 -6.93
N GLY A 9 5.81 2.58 -5.71
CA GLY A 9 5.05 2.40 -4.47
C GLY A 9 4.91 3.73 -3.75
N VAL A 10 3.72 4.00 -3.19
CA VAL A 10 3.43 5.27 -2.49
C VAL A 10 3.21 5.02 -1.02
N LEU A 11 3.94 5.74 -0.17
CA LEU A 11 3.68 5.82 1.26
C LEU A 11 2.60 6.88 1.52
N ILE A 12 1.46 6.46 2.05
CA ILE A 12 0.38 7.36 2.46
C ILE A 12 0.33 7.33 3.98
N PHE A 13 0.50 8.48 4.62
CA PHE A 13 0.52 8.62 6.07
C PHE A 13 -0.82 9.10 6.61
N ARG A 14 -1.21 8.56 7.77
CA ARG A 14 -2.28 9.06 8.64
C ARG A 14 -1.77 9.00 10.08
N GLY A 15 -1.31 10.14 10.59
CA GLY A 15 -0.56 10.19 11.86
C GLY A 15 0.67 9.28 11.80
N THR A 16 0.77 8.35 12.75
CA THR A 16 1.88 7.38 12.84
C THR A 16 1.66 6.08 12.04
N ARG A 17 0.58 6.01 11.25
CA ARG A 17 0.23 4.84 10.45
C ARG A 17 0.43 5.09 8.98
N ILE A 18 0.69 4.02 8.24
CA ILE A 18 0.75 4.01 6.79
C ILE A 18 -0.34 3.13 6.20
N LEU A 19 -0.73 3.42 4.96
CA LEU A 19 -1.68 2.59 4.24
C LEU A 19 -0.99 1.39 3.57
N VAL A 20 -1.52 0.20 3.81
CA VAL A 20 -1.08 -1.05 3.16
C VAL A 20 -2.28 -1.84 2.67
N GLY A 21 -2.09 -2.64 1.62
CA GLY A 21 -3.12 -3.52 1.07
C GLY A 21 -2.58 -4.91 0.77
N ARG A 22 -3.45 -5.92 0.88
CA ARG A 22 -3.09 -7.32 0.63
C ARG A 22 -3.26 -7.66 -0.85
N ARG A 23 -2.18 -8.11 -1.50
CA ARG A 23 -2.11 -8.35 -2.94
C ARG A 23 -2.80 -9.65 -3.36
N LYS A 24 -3.53 -9.62 -4.48
CA LYS A 24 -4.09 -10.80 -5.17
C LYS A 24 -3.31 -11.21 -6.42
N GLY A 25 -2.41 -10.36 -6.92
CA GLY A 25 -1.67 -10.60 -8.16
C GLY A 25 -0.60 -11.70 -8.07
N SER A 26 -0.18 -12.22 -9.23
CA SER A 26 0.75 -13.37 -9.35
C SER A 26 2.09 -13.20 -8.64
N HIS A 27 2.62 -11.99 -8.56
CA HIS A 27 3.86 -11.69 -7.85
C HIS A 27 3.56 -11.20 -6.43
N GLY A 28 3.87 -12.02 -5.43
CA GLY A 28 3.65 -11.71 -4.02
C GLY A 28 2.19 -11.77 -3.58
N ALA A 29 1.39 -12.67 -4.17
CA ALA A 29 0.02 -12.94 -3.72
C ALA A 29 -0.02 -13.21 -2.21
N GLY A 30 -1.02 -12.68 -1.52
CA GLY A 30 -1.21 -12.82 -0.08
C GLY A 30 -0.32 -11.93 0.78
N THR A 31 0.62 -11.17 0.19
CA THR A 31 1.51 -10.26 0.93
C THR A 31 0.95 -8.84 1.05
N PHE A 32 1.34 -8.12 2.10
CA PHE A 32 1.05 -6.71 2.31
C PHE A 32 2.05 -5.82 1.57
N ALA A 33 1.53 -4.87 0.80
CA ALA A 33 2.32 -3.92 0.04
C ALA A 33 1.75 -2.51 0.12
N LEU A 34 2.57 -1.55 -0.30
CA LEU A 34 2.14 -0.17 -0.52
C LEU A 34 1.14 -0.11 -1.70
N PRO A 35 0.25 0.90 -1.71
CA PRO A 35 -0.43 1.31 -2.92
C PRO A 35 0.57 1.50 -4.05
N ALA A 36 0.32 0.85 -5.18
CA ALA A 36 1.21 0.88 -6.32
C ALA A 36 0.40 0.79 -7.62
N ARG A 37 0.81 1.58 -8.59
CA ARG A 37 0.34 1.52 -9.98
C ARG A 37 1.50 1.86 -10.88
N SER A 38 1.45 1.40 -12.13
CA SER A 38 2.48 1.74 -13.12
C SER A 38 2.39 3.18 -13.61
N ASP A 39 1.28 3.85 -13.32
CA ASP A 39 1.05 5.28 -13.55
C ASP A 39 1.10 6.06 -12.22
N GLU A 40 0.91 7.39 -12.28
CA GLU A 40 0.90 8.28 -11.11
C GLU A 40 -0.37 8.13 -10.23
N GLY A 41 -1.26 7.18 -10.52
CA GLY A 41 -2.60 7.08 -9.94
C GLY A 41 -2.70 6.34 -8.60
N ALA A 42 -1.61 5.76 -8.08
CA ALA A 42 -1.65 4.88 -6.91
C ALA A 42 -2.26 5.54 -5.66
N ALA A 43 -1.89 6.78 -5.37
CA ALA A 43 -2.44 7.54 -4.24
C ALA A 43 -3.92 7.88 -4.42
N LYS A 44 -4.33 8.23 -5.65
CA LYS A 44 -5.72 8.58 -5.99
C LYS A 44 -6.64 7.35 -5.92
N ALA A 45 -6.18 6.20 -6.39
CA ALA A 45 -6.91 4.95 -6.30
C ALA A 45 -7.13 4.53 -4.83
N ALA A 46 -6.15 4.77 -3.97
CA ALA A 46 -6.30 4.54 -2.53
C ALA A 46 -7.21 5.57 -1.86
N ALA A 47 -7.13 6.87 -2.19
CA ALA A 47 -7.81 7.96 -1.46
C ALA A 47 -9.27 8.26 -1.86
N ALA A 48 -9.84 7.60 -2.87
CA ALA A 48 -11.18 7.91 -3.39
C ALA A 48 -12.34 7.30 -2.54
N GLY A 49 -12.56 7.78 -1.32
CA GLY A 49 -13.63 7.30 -0.43
C GLY A 49 -14.93 8.11 -0.47
N SER A 50 -16.10 7.43 -0.53
CA SER A 50 -17.44 8.00 -0.30
C SER A 50 -17.91 7.91 1.17
N LYS A 51 -17.10 7.33 2.06
CA LYS A 51 -17.41 7.20 3.50
C LYS A 51 -16.40 7.98 4.33
N LYS A 52 -16.95 8.79 5.23
CA LYS A 52 -16.23 9.55 6.25
C LYS A 52 -15.84 8.59 7.37
N GLY A 53 -14.55 8.45 7.66
CA GLY A 53 -14.05 7.64 8.78
C GLY A 53 -14.52 8.19 10.12
N LEU A 54 -14.29 7.44 11.21
CA LEU A 54 -14.72 7.79 12.57
C LEU A 54 -14.35 9.23 13.01
N TYR A 55 -13.25 9.78 12.47
CA TYR A 55 -12.75 11.12 12.77
C TYR A 55 -12.96 12.16 11.66
N GLY A 56 -13.71 11.81 10.62
CA GLY A 56 -13.96 12.73 9.52
C GLY A 56 -13.04 12.60 8.31
N GLU A 57 -12.02 11.75 8.41
CA GLU A 57 -11.02 11.56 7.36
C GLU A 57 -11.52 10.60 6.26
N PRO A 58 -11.09 10.77 5.00
CA PRO A 58 -11.53 9.91 3.90
C PRO A 58 -11.00 8.48 4.06
N GLU A 59 -11.87 7.47 4.08
CA GLU A 59 -11.43 6.07 4.09
C GLU A 59 -11.00 5.58 2.71
N PRO A 60 -9.99 4.71 2.62
CA PRO A 60 -9.50 4.23 1.35
C PRO A 60 -10.52 3.32 0.67
N ARG A 61 -10.64 3.43 -0.65
CA ARG A 61 -11.58 2.60 -1.44
C ARG A 61 -10.84 1.50 -2.18
N LEU A 62 -11.44 0.31 -2.20
CA LEU A 62 -10.98 -0.78 -3.04
C LEU A 62 -11.41 -0.52 -4.50
N MET A 63 -10.53 0.09 -5.28
CA MET A 63 -10.80 0.45 -6.68
C MET A 63 -10.46 -0.68 -7.68
N GLU A 64 -9.62 -1.63 -7.29
CA GLU A 64 -9.16 -2.76 -8.11
C GLU A 64 -9.31 -4.07 -7.31
N PRO A 65 -10.56 -4.55 -7.10
CA PRO A 65 -10.86 -5.71 -6.25
C PRO A 65 -10.24 -7.02 -6.76
N GLU A 66 -9.85 -7.09 -8.03
CA GLU A 66 -9.13 -8.22 -8.62
C GLU A 66 -7.63 -8.21 -8.29
N LYS A 67 -7.07 -7.06 -7.88
CA LYS A 67 -5.65 -6.91 -7.54
C LYS A 67 -5.38 -6.80 -6.04
N CYS A 68 -6.36 -6.37 -5.26
CA CYS A 68 -6.22 -6.12 -3.83
C CYS A 68 -7.42 -6.68 -3.06
N GLU A 69 -7.19 -7.24 -1.87
CA GLU A 69 -8.27 -7.71 -0.96
C GLU A 69 -8.91 -6.56 -0.19
N GLY A 70 -8.18 -5.46 0.00
CA GLY A 70 -8.61 -4.33 0.80
C GLY A 70 -7.43 -3.56 1.38
N TRP A 71 -7.74 -2.40 1.92
CA TRP A 71 -6.78 -1.47 2.51
C TRP A 71 -6.91 -1.44 4.03
N GLN A 72 -5.79 -1.25 4.72
CA GLN A 72 -5.76 -1.00 6.16
C GLN A 72 -4.65 -0.04 6.56
N TRP A 73 -4.87 0.68 7.64
CA TRP A 73 -3.88 1.55 8.27
C TRP A 73 -3.07 0.76 9.30
N ALA A 74 -1.76 0.61 9.07
CA ALA A 74 -0.86 -0.12 9.96
C ALA A 74 0.24 0.80 10.52
N PRO A 75 0.68 0.65 11.78
CA PRO A 75 1.87 1.34 12.28
C PRO A 75 3.12 0.95 11.49
N TRP A 76 4.07 1.87 11.30
CA TRP A 76 5.31 1.62 10.53
C TRP A 76 6.07 0.37 10.99
N GLY A 77 6.20 0.16 12.30
CA GLY A 77 6.89 -0.99 12.89
C GLY A 77 6.02 -2.23 13.12
N ALA A 78 4.75 -2.22 12.73
CA ALA A 78 3.79 -3.29 13.01
C ALA A 78 2.89 -3.58 11.80
N ILE A 79 3.49 -3.61 10.61
CA ILE A 79 2.81 -4.03 9.38
C ILE A 79 2.52 -5.53 9.47
N PRO A 80 1.31 -6.00 9.13
CA PRO A 80 1.00 -7.43 9.17
C PRO A 80 1.84 -8.24 8.17
N GLU A 81 2.20 -9.45 8.59
CA GLU A 81 2.90 -10.42 7.74
C GLU A 81 1.90 -11.27 6.92
N PRO A 82 2.30 -11.81 5.75
CA PRO A 82 3.61 -11.65 5.13
C PRO A 82 3.76 -10.29 4.42
N VAL A 83 4.93 -9.64 4.51
CA VAL A 83 5.22 -8.37 3.82
C VAL A 83 5.83 -8.59 2.44
N PHE A 84 5.39 -7.82 1.44
CA PHE A 84 5.93 -7.89 0.07
C PHE A 84 7.40 -7.50 0.04
N LEU A 85 8.22 -8.22 -0.74
CA LEU A 85 9.68 -8.15 -0.66
C LEU A 85 10.28 -6.72 -0.74
N PRO A 86 9.87 -5.84 -1.68
CA PRO A 86 10.39 -4.47 -1.71
C PRO A 86 10.07 -3.67 -0.45
N LEU A 87 8.86 -3.82 0.12
CA LEU A 87 8.48 -3.15 1.36
C LEU A 87 9.26 -3.73 2.54
N LYS A 88 9.48 -5.05 2.58
CA LYS A 88 10.30 -5.69 3.60
C LYS A 88 11.73 -5.11 3.63
N HIS A 89 12.36 -4.95 2.46
CA HIS A 89 13.68 -4.31 2.37
C HIS A 89 13.67 -2.85 2.82
N LEU A 90 12.61 -2.10 2.49
CA LEU A 90 12.47 -0.72 2.94
C LEU A 90 12.39 -0.63 4.49
N LEU A 91 11.62 -1.50 5.13
CA LEU A 91 11.49 -1.54 6.60
C LEU A 91 12.81 -1.93 7.29
N GLN A 92 13.60 -2.79 6.66
CA GLN A 92 14.92 -3.21 7.15
C GLN A 92 16.02 -2.16 6.90
N SER A 93 15.75 -1.17 6.05
CA SER A 93 16.68 -0.07 5.76
C SER A 93 16.74 0.94 6.92
N PRO A 94 17.71 1.88 6.92
CA PRO A 94 17.74 2.98 7.90
C PRO A 94 16.67 4.06 7.64
N TYR A 95 15.86 3.95 6.58
CA TYR A 95 14.81 4.91 6.30
C TYR A 95 13.77 4.93 7.42
N ARG A 96 13.56 6.11 8.03
CA ARG A 96 12.54 6.36 9.04
C ARG A 96 11.72 7.56 8.54
N PRO A 97 10.52 7.32 7.97
CA PRO A 97 9.70 8.41 7.46
C PRO A 97 9.04 9.25 8.55
N LEU A 98 9.12 8.81 9.81
CA LEU A 98 8.52 9.38 11.00
C LEU A 98 9.51 9.27 12.18
#